data_AF-U2Z6Z7-F1
#
_entry.id   AF-U2Z6Z7-F1
#
_cell.length_a   1.000
_cell.length_b   1.000
_cell.length_c   1.000
_cell.angle_alpha   90.00
_cell.angle_beta   90.00
_cell.angle_gamma   90.00
#
_symmetry.space_group_name_H-M   'P 1'
#
loop_
_entity.id
_entity.type
_entity.pdbx_description
1 polymer ?
#
loop_
_entity_poly.entity_id
_entity_poly.type
_entity_poly.pdbx_seq_one_letter_code
_entity_poly.pdbx_strand_id
1 'polypeptide(L)'
;MGDDKVRITADLADLVKPITLPPAAQKLFLALVYLQDQTDHRWTRQNWEDRAKVRFFCGLGDLRALGCAPKARNARFFQTAVAALAQRPDLFGKIELCTASGHLLWSFSAKVWQAMSKMEPYGLMRIGDIARIAGGPDLVLLTQIVVQRGKHMPNFVLTGRDLGLDSPDAGDPDLFDLRAMRRRLEPALRRWAGYIGSPVHLGYEQRGHMPGYVRARIRFKGRPNFWTDAAIQRFPLNTKVFKIAP
;
A
#
# COMPACT_ATOMS: atom_id res chain seq x y z
N MET A 1 7.27 14.91 -21.15
CA MET A 1 6.78 13.57 -20.77
C MET A 1 7.38 13.25 -19.42
N GLY A 2 6.57 13.21 -18.36
CA GLY A 2 7.04 12.91 -17.00
C GLY A 2 7.41 11.43 -16.85
N ASP A 3 8.24 11.13 -15.85
CA ASP A 3 8.58 9.76 -15.44
C ASP A 3 7.29 9.02 -15.03
N ASP A 4 7.07 7.81 -15.55
CA ASP A 4 5.88 6.99 -15.23
C ASP A 4 5.96 6.37 -13.84
N LYS A 5 6.99 6.70 -13.08
CA LYS A 5 7.28 6.18 -11.75
C LYS A 5 7.09 7.24 -10.68
N VAL A 6 6.71 6.76 -9.51
CA VAL A 6 6.71 7.51 -8.26
C VAL A 6 7.52 6.77 -7.23
N ARG A 7 8.26 7.52 -6.41
CA ARG A 7 8.94 6.98 -5.24
C ARG A 7 7.94 6.58 -4.16
N ILE A 8 8.09 5.38 -3.60
CA ILE A 8 7.41 4.94 -2.38
C ILE A 8 8.49 4.66 -1.33
N THR A 9 8.47 5.40 -0.24
CA THR A 9 9.43 5.21 0.87
C THR A 9 9.01 4.04 1.75
N ALA A 10 9.96 3.43 2.47
CA ALA A 10 9.64 2.41 3.47
C ALA A 10 8.70 2.95 4.56
N ASP A 11 8.94 4.18 5.02
CA ASP A 11 8.09 4.84 6.00
C ASP A 11 6.65 5.02 5.50
N LEU A 12 6.44 5.37 4.23
CA LEU A 12 5.08 5.44 3.67
C LEU A 12 4.45 4.04 3.64
N ALA A 13 5.21 3.04 3.19
CA ALA A 13 4.73 1.67 3.13
C ALA A 13 4.36 1.14 4.52
N ASP A 14 5.04 1.57 5.57
CA ASP A 14 4.73 1.22 6.96
C ASP A 14 3.59 2.07 7.54
N LEU A 15 3.50 3.36 7.20
CA LEU A 15 2.40 4.25 7.59
C LEU A 15 1.05 3.73 7.09
N VAL A 16 1.00 3.18 5.87
CA VAL A 16 -0.25 2.68 5.27
C VAL A 16 -0.63 1.27 5.71
N LYS A 17 0.24 0.53 6.41
CA LYS A 17 -0.04 -0.84 6.88
C LYS A 17 -1.35 -0.97 7.67
N PRO A 18 -1.59 -0.20 8.74
CA PRO A 18 -2.81 -0.32 9.54
C PRO A 18 -4.04 0.34 8.89
N ILE A 19 -3.93 0.82 7.65
CA ILE A 19 -4.96 1.63 7.00
C ILE A 19 -5.81 0.74 6.08
N THR A 20 -7.03 0.46 6.52
CA THR A 20 -8.02 -0.16 5.64
C THR A 20 -8.74 0.90 4.81
N LEU A 21 -8.61 0.80 3.48
CA LEU A 21 -9.30 1.67 2.52
C LEU A 21 -10.03 0.84 1.47
N PRO A 22 -11.17 1.31 0.94
CA PRO A 22 -11.78 0.69 -0.23
C PRO A 22 -10.88 0.86 -1.47
N PRO A 23 -10.94 -0.05 -2.47
CA PRO A 23 -10.09 -0.01 -3.66
C PRO A 23 -10.04 1.35 -4.37
N ALA A 24 -11.18 2.04 -4.47
CA ALA A 24 -11.25 3.36 -5.09
C ALA A 24 -10.41 4.41 -4.35
N ALA A 25 -10.45 4.40 -3.02
CA ALA A 25 -9.65 5.30 -2.19
C ALA A 25 -8.16 4.97 -2.24
N GLN A 26 -7.80 3.68 -2.31
CA GLN A 26 -6.40 3.26 -2.48
C GLN A 26 -5.82 3.76 -3.81
N LYS A 27 -6.56 3.60 -4.91
CA LYS A 27 -6.18 4.11 -6.23
C LYS A 27 -5.99 5.62 -6.22
N LEU A 28 -6.96 6.33 -5.64
CA LEU A 28 -6.90 7.79 -5.53
C LEU A 28 -5.71 8.24 -4.69
N PHE A 29 -5.50 7.63 -3.53
CA PHE A 29 -4.36 7.95 -2.67
C PHE A 29 -3.02 7.84 -3.41
N LEU A 30 -2.76 6.71 -4.08
CA LEU A 30 -1.52 6.52 -4.82
C LEU A 30 -1.40 7.44 -6.05
N ALA A 31 -2.51 7.74 -6.71
CA ALA A 31 -2.52 8.72 -7.80
C ALA A 31 -2.13 10.12 -7.31
N LEU A 32 -2.63 10.55 -6.15
CA LEU A 32 -2.27 11.84 -5.55
C LEU A 32 -0.81 11.84 -5.06
N VAL A 33 -0.31 10.71 -4.55
CA VAL A 33 1.11 10.58 -4.16
C VAL A 33 2.02 10.76 -5.38
N TYR A 34 1.64 10.18 -6.53
CA TYR A 34 2.32 10.40 -7.80
C TYR A 34 2.24 11.85 -8.26
N LEU A 35 1.04 12.45 -8.27
CA LEU A 35 0.87 13.84 -8.72
C LEU A 35 1.69 14.81 -7.87
N GLN A 36 1.77 14.61 -6.55
CA GLN A 36 2.63 15.41 -5.67
C GLN A 36 4.10 15.39 -6.11
N ASP A 37 4.60 14.21 -6.50
CA ASP A 37 5.98 14.01 -6.96
C ASP A 37 6.26 14.70 -8.30
N GLN A 38 5.22 15.02 -9.08
CA GLN A 38 5.31 15.75 -10.34
C GLN A 38 5.22 17.27 -10.19
N THR A 39 4.81 17.78 -9.02
CA THR A 39 4.74 19.24 -8.78
C THR A 39 6.12 19.87 -8.58
N ASP A 40 6.20 21.19 -8.65
CA ASP A 40 7.40 21.95 -8.20
C ASP A 40 7.67 21.79 -6.69
N HIS A 41 6.70 21.23 -5.95
CA HIS A 41 6.78 20.90 -4.53
C HIS A 41 6.88 19.38 -4.36
N ARG A 42 7.84 18.76 -5.04
CA ARG A 42 8.16 17.33 -4.87
C ARG A 42 8.41 16.99 -3.40
N TRP A 43 8.41 15.69 -3.11
CA TRP A 43 8.73 15.17 -1.78
C TRP A 43 10.14 15.60 -1.33
N THR A 44 10.21 16.63 -0.49
CA THR A 44 11.45 17.25 -0.01
C THR A 44 11.62 17.10 1.51
N ARG A 45 12.87 17.06 1.96
CA ARG A 45 13.24 17.11 3.39
C ARG A 45 13.20 18.51 3.97
N GLN A 46 13.40 19.54 3.15
CA GLN A 46 13.48 20.91 3.62
C GLN A 46 12.08 21.54 3.61
N ASN A 47 11.72 22.21 4.71
CA ASN A 47 10.48 22.97 4.87
C ASN A 47 9.20 22.15 4.63
N TRP A 48 9.25 20.82 4.85
CA TRP A 48 8.11 19.94 4.58
C TRP A 48 6.88 20.29 5.43
N GLU A 49 7.07 20.88 6.61
CA GLU A 49 6.01 21.36 7.50
C GLU A 49 5.20 22.49 6.88
N ASP A 50 5.86 23.40 6.15
CA ASP A 50 5.18 24.45 5.40
C ASP A 50 4.55 23.90 4.13
N ARG A 51 5.19 22.93 3.47
CA ARG A 51 4.60 22.23 2.32
C ARG A 51 3.34 21.45 2.69
N ALA A 52 3.24 20.95 3.91
CA ALA A 52 2.03 20.29 4.43
C ALA A 52 0.81 21.21 4.50
N LYS A 53 1.01 22.53 4.55
CA LYS A 53 -0.06 23.54 4.56
C LYS A 53 -0.53 23.91 3.15
N VAL A 54 0.27 23.61 2.12
CA VAL A 54 -0.04 23.94 0.73
C VAL A 54 -1.15 23.03 0.20
N ARG A 55 -2.11 23.64 -0.48
CA ARG A 55 -3.20 22.93 -1.17
C ARG A 55 -2.85 22.78 -2.64
N PHE A 56 -3.04 21.58 -3.15
CA PHE A 56 -2.85 21.22 -4.54
C PHE A 56 -4.21 20.95 -5.18
N PHE A 57 -4.29 21.11 -6.51
CA PHE A 57 -5.50 20.84 -7.27
C PHE A 57 -5.19 20.08 -8.56
N CYS A 58 -6.12 19.26 -9.02
CA CYS A 58 -6.02 18.56 -10.30
C CYS A 58 -7.40 18.31 -10.91
N GLY A 59 -7.47 18.23 -12.24
CA GLY A 59 -8.69 17.87 -12.94
C GLY A 59 -9.03 16.39 -12.79
N LEU A 60 -10.32 16.05 -12.75
CA LEU A 60 -10.73 14.64 -12.74
C LEU A 60 -10.35 13.90 -14.05
N GLY A 61 -10.09 14.63 -15.13
CA GLY A 61 -9.56 14.07 -16.38
C GLY A 61 -8.15 13.50 -16.21
N ASP A 62 -7.29 14.23 -15.51
CA ASP A 62 -5.89 13.84 -15.27
C ASP A 62 -5.83 12.58 -14.42
N LEU A 63 -6.62 12.51 -13.35
CA LEU A 63 -6.71 11.31 -12.52
C LEU A 63 -7.20 10.07 -13.30
N ARG A 64 -8.14 10.25 -14.23
CA ARG A 64 -8.58 9.15 -15.11
C ARG A 64 -7.48 8.71 -16.07
N ALA A 65 -6.68 9.65 -16.60
CA ALA A 65 -5.57 9.33 -17.48
C ALA A 65 -4.50 8.47 -16.78
N LEU A 66 -4.34 8.61 -15.46
CA LEU A 66 -3.46 7.77 -14.64
C LEU A 66 -4.02 6.35 -14.35
N GLY A 67 -5.23 6.02 -14.79
CA GLY A 67 -5.87 4.74 -14.50
C GLY A 67 -6.46 4.65 -13.08
N CYS A 68 -6.59 5.78 -12.38
CA CYS A 68 -7.19 5.83 -11.04
C CYS A 68 -8.67 5.45 -11.06
N ALA A 69 -9.41 5.89 -12.07
CA ALA A 69 -10.86 5.75 -12.17
C ALA A 69 -11.28 5.33 -13.59
N PRO A 70 -12.47 4.72 -13.76
CA PRO A 70 -13.02 4.44 -15.08
C PRO A 70 -13.15 5.70 -15.93
N LYS A 71 -13.06 5.54 -17.27
CA LYS A 71 -13.20 6.65 -18.24
C LYS A 71 -14.61 7.27 -18.28
N ALA A 72 -15.57 6.74 -17.52
CA ALA A 72 -16.90 7.31 -17.38
C ALA A 72 -16.84 8.75 -16.84
N ARG A 73 -17.66 9.64 -17.40
CA ARG A 73 -17.71 11.07 -17.01
C ARG A 73 -18.31 11.34 -15.62
N ASN A 74 -18.86 10.32 -14.94
CA ASN A 74 -19.46 10.52 -13.62
C ASN A 74 -18.39 10.75 -12.53
N ALA A 75 -18.76 11.51 -11.49
CA ALA A 75 -17.89 11.80 -10.35
C ALA A 75 -18.08 10.82 -9.18
N ARG A 76 -19.00 9.84 -9.30
CA ARG A 76 -19.38 8.93 -8.20
C ARG A 76 -18.19 8.16 -7.64
N PHE A 77 -17.29 7.72 -8.52
CA PHE A 77 -16.04 7.08 -8.09
C PHE A 77 -15.23 7.98 -7.13
N PHE A 78 -15.03 9.23 -7.52
CA PHE A 78 -14.26 10.20 -6.74
C PHE A 78 -14.99 10.61 -5.46
N GLN A 79 -16.32 10.75 -5.48
CA GLN A 79 -17.12 11.02 -4.28
C GLN A 79 -16.89 9.96 -3.20
N THR A 80 -17.02 8.68 -3.57
CA THR A 80 -16.81 7.57 -2.62
C THR A 80 -15.34 7.50 -2.16
N ALA A 81 -14.39 7.70 -3.06
CA ALA A 81 -12.97 7.67 -2.72
C ALA A 81 -12.58 8.81 -1.76
N VAL A 82 -13.01 10.04 -2.06
CA VAL A 82 -12.76 11.23 -1.22
C VAL A 82 -13.43 11.09 0.14
N ALA A 83 -14.68 10.60 0.20
CA ALA A 83 -15.37 10.38 1.47
C ALA A 83 -14.60 9.42 2.38
N ALA A 84 -14.05 8.32 1.84
CA ALA A 84 -13.25 7.39 2.61
C ALA A 84 -11.88 7.97 3.04
N LEU A 85 -11.22 8.74 2.17
CA LEU A 85 -9.93 9.38 2.49
C LEU A 85 -10.06 10.55 3.48
N ALA A 86 -11.19 11.27 3.45
CA ALA A 86 -11.46 12.37 4.39
C ALA A 86 -11.58 11.87 5.84
N GLN A 87 -11.90 10.60 6.07
CA GLN A 87 -11.89 9.96 7.39
C GLN A 87 -10.48 9.57 7.88
N ARG A 88 -9.42 9.90 7.12
CA ARG A 88 -8.03 9.55 7.41
C ARG A 88 -7.15 10.79 7.61
N PRO A 89 -7.25 11.46 8.77
CA PRO A 89 -6.40 12.62 9.08
C PRO A 89 -4.90 12.25 9.19
N ASP A 90 -4.61 10.97 9.36
CA ASP A 90 -3.27 10.39 9.25
C ASP A 90 -2.70 10.48 7.83
N LEU A 91 -3.54 10.53 6.80
CA LEU A 91 -3.13 10.62 5.39
C LEU A 91 -3.26 12.04 4.82
N PHE A 92 -4.35 12.74 5.14
CA PHE A 92 -4.65 14.04 4.55
C PHE A 92 -4.87 15.11 5.63
N GLY A 93 -4.29 16.29 5.41
CA GLY A 93 -4.70 17.50 6.12
C GLY A 93 -6.02 18.03 5.57
N LYS A 94 -6.21 17.93 4.24
CA LYS A 94 -7.47 18.22 3.56
C LYS A 94 -7.61 17.39 2.30
N ILE A 95 -8.81 16.91 1.99
CA ILE A 95 -9.16 16.36 0.67
C ILE A 95 -10.61 16.69 0.38
N GLU A 96 -10.87 17.28 -0.80
CA GLU A 96 -12.18 17.79 -1.17
C GLU A 96 -12.43 17.62 -2.67
N LEU A 97 -13.67 17.27 -3.02
CA LEU A 97 -14.11 17.15 -4.40
C LEU A 97 -15.00 18.33 -4.76
N CYS A 98 -14.55 19.16 -5.70
CA CYS A 98 -15.36 20.25 -6.23
C CYS A 98 -16.12 19.76 -7.46
N THR A 99 -17.35 19.30 -7.26
CA THR A 99 -18.16 18.68 -8.32
C THR A 99 -18.56 19.65 -9.43
N ALA A 100 -18.87 20.90 -9.10
CA ALA A 100 -19.30 21.93 -10.06
C ALA A 100 -18.21 22.27 -11.08
N SER A 101 -16.95 22.24 -10.65
CA SER A 101 -15.78 22.65 -11.42
C SER A 101 -14.88 21.48 -11.82
N GLY A 102 -15.29 20.25 -11.53
CA GLY A 102 -14.66 19.03 -12.04
C GLY A 102 -13.20 18.84 -11.60
N HIS A 103 -12.84 19.29 -10.40
CA HIS A 103 -11.50 19.15 -9.84
C HIS A 103 -11.51 18.59 -8.42
N LEU A 104 -10.34 18.10 -8.01
CA LEU A 104 -10.07 17.62 -6.67
C LEU A 104 -8.99 18.49 -6.05
N LEU A 105 -9.20 18.88 -4.80
CA LEU A 105 -8.24 19.63 -4.00
C LEU A 105 -7.74 18.75 -2.85
N TRP A 106 -6.42 18.76 -2.60
CA TRP A 106 -5.83 17.99 -1.50
C TRP A 106 -4.65 18.69 -0.84
N SER A 107 -4.38 18.33 0.41
CA SER A 107 -3.12 18.51 1.09
C SER A 107 -2.82 17.27 1.93
N PHE A 108 -1.62 16.74 1.82
CA PHE A 108 -1.18 15.59 2.61
C PHE A 108 -0.98 15.98 4.07
N SER A 109 -1.20 15.04 4.98
CA SER A 109 -0.91 15.24 6.40
C SER A 109 0.58 15.45 6.62
N ALA A 110 0.93 16.06 7.75
CA ALA A 110 2.32 16.13 8.22
C ALA A 110 2.99 14.75 8.26
N LYS A 111 2.26 13.70 8.66
CA LYS A 111 2.79 12.32 8.72
C LYS A 111 3.17 11.77 7.35
N VAL A 112 2.36 12.01 6.32
CA VAL A 112 2.68 11.56 4.96
C VAL A 112 3.88 12.34 4.41
N TRP A 113 3.93 13.66 4.62
CA TRP A 113 5.11 14.46 4.25
C TRP A 113 6.39 13.95 4.92
N GLN A 114 6.34 13.73 6.23
CA GLN A 114 7.46 13.18 6.98
C GLN A 114 7.88 11.81 6.41
N ALA A 115 6.93 10.91 6.18
CA ALA A 115 7.18 9.58 5.64
C ALA A 115 7.81 9.63 4.22
N MET A 116 7.33 10.53 3.36
CA MET A 116 7.78 10.62 1.96
C MET A 116 9.04 11.46 1.76
N SER A 117 9.39 12.32 2.73
CA SER A 117 10.59 13.15 2.69
C SER A 117 11.89 12.34 2.83
N LYS A 118 11.85 11.14 3.42
CA LYS A 118 13.04 10.32 3.59
C LYS A 118 13.47 9.69 2.27
N MET A 119 14.68 10.02 1.84
CA MET A 119 15.21 9.58 0.54
C MET A 119 15.56 8.10 0.48
N GLU A 120 15.82 7.41 1.59
CA GLU A 120 16.18 5.98 1.60
C GLU A 120 15.73 5.30 2.91
N PRO A 121 15.34 4.01 2.88
CA PRO A 121 15.15 3.17 1.69
C PRO A 121 13.82 3.45 0.97
N TYR A 122 13.81 3.31 -0.36
CA TYR A 122 12.63 3.50 -1.21
C TYR A 122 12.55 2.48 -2.35
N GLY A 123 11.35 2.34 -2.92
CA GLY A 123 11.13 1.66 -4.19
C GLY A 123 10.46 2.58 -5.22
N LEU A 124 10.53 2.20 -6.48
CA LEU A 124 9.88 2.94 -7.58
C LEU A 124 8.61 2.22 -8.04
N MET A 125 7.44 2.78 -7.81
CA MET A 125 6.19 2.22 -8.30
C MET A 125 5.87 2.81 -9.68
N ARG A 126 5.45 1.98 -10.65
CA ARG A 126 4.87 2.52 -11.90
C ARG A 126 3.45 2.98 -11.62
N ILE A 127 3.06 4.17 -12.09
CA ILE A 127 1.74 4.71 -11.81
C ILE A 127 0.62 3.82 -12.36
N GLY A 128 0.84 3.14 -13.49
CA GLY A 128 -0.12 2.17 -14.05
C GLY A 128 -0.44 0.98 -13.13
N ASP A 129 0.39 0.69 -12.11
CA ASP A 129 0.18 -0.42 -11.19
C ASP A 129 -1.06 -0.21 -10.30
N ILE A 130 -1.49 1.05 -10.10
CA ILE A 130 -2.69 1.34 -9.32
C ILE A 130 -3.95 0.73 -9.96
N ALA A 131 -3.97 0.55 -11.28
CA ALA A 131 -5.12 -0.03 -11.97
C ALA A 131 -5.41 -1.48 -11.51
N ARG A 132 -4.37 -2.18 -11.01
CA ARG A 132 -4.45 -3.58 -10.52
C ARG A 132 -5.10 -3.72 -9.15
N ILE A 133 -5.27 -2.62 -8.42
CA ILE A 133 -5.96 -2.61 -7.14
C ILE A 133 -7.41 -3.05 -7.34
N ALA A 134 -7.79 -4.11 -6.63
CA ALA A 134 -9.11 -4.73 -6.71
C ALA A 134 -9.69 -5.08 -5.33
N GLY A 135 -8.87 -5.15 -4.28
CA GLY A 135 -9.31 -5.52 -2.93
C GLY A 135 -8.66 -4.70 -1.81
N GLY A 136 -9.16 -4.89 -0.59
CA GLY A 136 -8.69 -4.20 0.62
C GLY A 136 -7.18 -4.27 0.87
N PRO A 137 -6.52 -5.44 0.77
CA PRO A 137 -5.08 -5.55 1.05
C PRO A 137 -4.15 -4.93 0.01
N ASP A 138 -4.65 -4.49 -1.14
CA ASP A 138 -3.78 -4.20 -2.30
C ASP A 138 -2.89 -2.97 -2.09
N LEU A 139 -3.33 -1.95 -1.34
CA LEU A 139 -2.49 -0.78 -1.01
C LEU A 139 -1.24 -1.20 -0.24
N VAL A 140 -1.43 -1.92 0.87
CA VAL A 140 -0.31 -2.37 1.71
C VAL A 140 0.58 -3.35 0.97
N LEU A 141 -0.01 -4.27 0.19
CA LEU A 141 0.77 -5.22 -0.61
C LEU A 141 1.59 -4.51 -1.69
N LEU A 142 0.99 -3.59 -2.44
CA LEU A 142 1.68 -2.86 -3.50
C LEU A 142 2.84 -2.02 -2.94
N THR A 143 2.61 -1.23 -1.89
CA THR A 143 3.66 -0.38 -1.32
C THR A 143 4.80 -1.21 -0.72
N GLN A 144 4.49 -2.30 -0.01
CA GLN A 144 5.51 -3.20 0.53
C GLN A 144 6.26 -3.95 -0.57
N ILE A 145 5.58 -4.48 -1.59
CA ILE A 145 6.25 -5.15 -2.72
C ILE A 145 7.19 -4.17 -3.43
N VAL A 146 6.76 -2.94 -3.68
CA VAL A 146 7.58 -1.90 -4.32
C VAL A 146 8.85 -1.60 -3.52
N VAL A 147 8.75 -1.44 -2.21
CA VAL A 147 9.90 -1.15 -1.34
C VAL A 147 10.83 -2.36 -1.19
N GLN A 148 10.28 -3.58 -1.17
CA GLN A 148 11.06 -4.79 -0.88
C GLN A 148 11.71 -5.40 -2.12
N ARG A 149 11.14 -5.22 -3.33
CA ARG A 149 11.59 -5.90 -4.57
C ARG A 149 13.05 -5.62 -4.97
N GLY A 150 13.58 -4.45 -4.58
CA GLY A 150 14.96 -4.04 -4.87
C GLY A 150 15.97 -4.54 -3.84
N LYS A 151 15.51 -5.14 -2.73
CA LYS A 151 16.39 -5.69 -1.71
C LYS A 151 16.87 -7.09 -2.11
N HIS A 152 18.02 -7.46 -1.56
CA HIS A 152 18.59 -8.79 -1.76
C HIS A 152 17.72 -9.94 -1.26
N MET A 153 16.96 -9.71 -0.19
CA MET A 153 16.06 -10.72 0.39
C MET A 153 14.71 -10.07 0.66
N PRO A 154 13.84 -9.90 -0.35
CA PRO A 154 12.53 -9.27 -0.18
C PRO A 154 11.69 -10.02 0.86
N ASN A 155 11.32 -9.31 1.93
CA ASN A 155 10.62 -9.84 3.08
C ASN A 155 9.83 -8.73 3.76
N PHE A 156 8.58 -8.99 4.10
CA PHE A 156 7.79 -8.12 4.96
C PHE A 156 6.78 -8.93 5.77
N VAL A 157 6.25 -8.33 6.82
CA VAL A 157 5.30 -8.94 7.74
C VAL A 157 4.03 -8.11 7.77
N LEU A 158 2.89 -8.80 7.82
CA LEU A 158 1.58 -8.26 8.09
C LEU A 158 1.00 -8.93 9.34
N THR A 159 0.18 -8.21 10.06
CA THR A 159 -0.61 -8.65 11.21
C THR A 159 -2.10 -8.66 10.86
N GLY A 160 -2.95 -9.17 11.76
CA GLY A 160 -4.41 -9.10 11.58
C GLY A 160 -4.90 -7.65 11.42
N ARG A 161 -4.36 -6.74 12.21
CA ARG A 161 -4.68 -5.30 12.21
C ARG A 161 -4.38 -4.64 10.86
N ASP A 162 -3.29 -5.02 10.20
CA ASP A 162 -2.92 -4.47 8.88
C ASP A 162 -3.95 -4.80 7.80
N LEU A 163 -4.76 -5.83 8.02
CA LEU A 163 -5.85 -6.21 7.11
C LEU A 163 -7.23 -5.86 7.66
N GLY A 164 -7.32 -5.08 8.74
CA GLY A 164 -8.57 -4.73 9.39
C GLY A 164 -9.33 -5.96 9.90
N LEU A 165 -8.60 -6.91 10.47
CA LEU A 165 -9.17 -8.06 11.17
C LEU A 165 -9.15 -7.78 12.66
N ASP A 166 -10.28 -8.01 13.30
CA ASP A 166 -10.38 -7.96 14.76
C ASP A 166 -9.62 -9.14 15.37
N SER A 167 -8.93 -8.88 16.47
CA SER A 167 -8.33 -9.96 17.24
C SER A 167 -9.44 -10.76 17.92
N PRO A 168 -9.37 -12.11 17.88
CA PRO A 168 -10.28 -12.95 18.65
C PRO A 168 -10.01 -12.89 20.16
N ASP A 169 -8.89 -12.30 20.60
CA ASP A 169 -8.53 -12.14 22.00
C ASP A 169 -8.17 -10.67 22.29
N ALA A 170 -8.90 -10.04 23.22
CA ALA A 170 -8.63 -8.67 23.63
C ALA A 170 -7.25 -8.51 24.32
N GLY A 171 -6.70 -9.58 24.90
CA GLY A 171 -5.40 -9.61 25.58
C GLY A 171 -4.20 -9.77 24.64
N ASP A 172 -4.39 -10.29 23.43
CA ASP A 172 -3.35 -10.34 22.39
C ASP A 172 -3.89 -9.75 21.10
N PRO A 173 -3.63 -8.46 20.84
CA PRO A 173 -4.30 -7.78 19.75
C PRO A 173 -3.63 -8.01 18.39
N ASP A 174 -2.51 -8.74 18.35
CA ASP A 174 -1.86 -9.17 17.11
C ASP A 174 -2.35 -10.57 16.68
N LEU A 175 -3.04 -11.29 17.57
CA LEU A 175 -3.69 -12.56 17.29
C LEU A 175 -4.74 -12.40 16.19
N PHE A 176 -4.82 -13.37 15.27
CA PHE A 176 -5.85 -13.39 14.24
C PHE A 176 -6.38 -14.78 13.94
N ASP A 177 -7.64 -14.84 13.49
CA ASP A 177 -8.21 -16.05 12.91
C ASP A 177 -7.53 -16.36 11.57
N LEU A 178 -6.90 -17.55 11.48
CA LEU A 178 -6.19 -17.97 10.28
C LEU A 178 -7.14 -18.03 9.07
N ARG A 179 -8.39 -18.46 9.25
CA ARG A 179 -9.33 -18.62 8.13
C ARG A 179 -9.70 -17.26 7.52
N ALA A 180 -9.98 -16.26 8.35
CA ALA A 180 -10.25 -14.89 7.94
C ALA A 180 -9.02 -14.26 7.26
N MET A 181 -7.84 -14.42 7.85
CA MET A 181 -6.57 -13.97 7.27
C MET A 181 -6.34 -14.58 5.88
N ARG A 182 -6.45 -15.90 5.73
CA ARG A 182 -6.27 -16.60 4.45
C ARG A 182 -7.24 -16.13 3.38
N ARG A 183 -8.54 -16.00 3.73
CA ARG A 183 -9.59 -15.53 2.81
C ARG A 183 -9.32 -14.15 2.24
N ARG A 184 -8.74 -13.23 3.03
CA ARG A 184 -8.39 -11.88 2.56
C ARG A 184 -7.05 -11.85 1.81
N LEU A 185 -6.03 -12.49 2.36
CA LEU A 185 -4.65 -12.31 1.93
C LEU A 185 -4.24 -13.19 0.73
N GLU A 186 -4.57 -14.49 0.74
CA GLU A 186 -4.08 -15.42 -0.29
C GLU A 186 -4.56 -15.06 -1.71
N PRO A 187 -5.83 -14.68 -1.95
CA PRO A 187 -6.28 -14.27 -3.28
C PRO A 187 -5.58 -13.00 -3.79
N ALA A 188 -5.28 -12.06 -2.89
CA ALA A 188 -4.54 -10.85 -3.23
C ALA A 188 -3.08 -11.19 -3.59
N LEU A 189 -2.41 -11.98 -2.75
CA LEU A 189 -1.04 -12.42 -3.03
C LEU A 189 -0.92 -13.22 -4.32
N ARG A 190 -1.94 -14.00 -4.71
CA ARG A 190 -1.95 -14.69 -6.01
C ARG A 190 -1.94 -13.72 -7.19
N ARG A 191 -2.77 -12.67 -7.15
CA ARG A 191 -2.75 -11.62 -8.20
C ARG A 191 -1.40 -10.93 -8.28
N TRP A 192 -0.80 -10.63 -7.12
CA TRP A 192 0.50 -9.99 -7.06
C TRP A 192 1.65 -10.91 -7.47
N ALA A 193 1.58 -12.21 -7.17
CA ALA A 193 2.53 -13.23 -7.64
C ALA A 193 2.55 -13.29 -9.18
N GLY A 194 1.37 -13.28 -9.80
CA GLY A 194 1.21 -13.19 -11.25
C GLY A 194 1.83 -11.92 -11.84
N TYR A 195 1.63 -10.78 -11.17
CA TYR A 195 2.21 -9.51 -11.61
C TYR A 195 3.74 -9.45 -11.49
N ILE A 196 4.30 -9.91 -10.37
CA ILE A 196 5.76 -9.92 -10.16
C ILE A 196 6.45 -11.02 -10.98
N GLY A 197 5.70 -12.00 -11.51
CA GLY A 197 6.24 -13.13 -12.26
C GLY A 197 7.07 -14.10 -11.42
N SER A 198 6.81 -14.17 -10.11
CA SER A 198 7.54 -15.01 -9.16
C SER A 198 6.58 -15.62 -8.14
N PRO A 199 6.81 -16.86 -7.69
CA PRO A 199 6.13 -17.40 -6.52
C PRO A 199 6.30 -16.50 -5.30
N VAL A 200 5.24 -16.43 -4.50
CA VAL A 200 5.24 -15.81 -3.18
C VAL A 200 5.22 -16.92 -2.13
N HIS A 201 6.15 -16.86 -1.18
CA HIS A 201 6.19 -17.73 -0.02
C HIS A 201 5.56 -17.00 1.16
N LEU A 202 4.52 -17.62 1.74
CA LEU A 202 3.72 -17.07 2.82
C LEU A 202 3.85 -17.98 4.04
N GLY A 203 4.30 -17.43 5.16
CA GLY A 203 4.38 -18.14 6.43
C GLY A 203 3.48 -17.51 7.47
N TYR A 204 2.56 -18.28 8.04
CA TYR A 204 1.77 -17.86 9.20
C TYR A 204 2.45 -18.30 10.47
N GLU A 205 3.04 -17.35 11.19
CA GLU A 205 3.81 -17.57 12.42
C GLU A 205 2.88 -17.68 13.63
N GLN A 206 3.13 -18.67 14.48
CA GLN A 206 2.45 -18.86 15.76
C GLN A 206 3.33 -18.39 16.92
N ARG A 207 2.71 -17.96 18.02
CA ARG A 207 3.42 -17.59 19.25
C ARG A 207 3.30 -18.69 20.29
N GLY A 208 4.44 -19.19 20.79
CA GLY A 208 4.51 -20.10 21.96
C GLY A 208 3.83 -21.45 21.72
N HIS A 209 2.53 -21.54 22.03
CA HIS A 209 1.70 -22.74 21.90
C HIS A 209 0.44 -22.47 21.06
N MET A 210 -0.08 -23.53 20.43
CA MET A 210 -1.32 -23.48 19.65
C MET A 210 -2.50 -22.91 20.48
N PRO A 211 -3.49 -22.24 19.86
CA PRO A 211 -3.75 -22.12 18.42
C PRO A 211 -3.54 -20.71 17.83
N GLY A 212 -2.69 -19.86 18.43
CA GLY A 212 -2.64 -18.45 18.06
C GLY A 212 -1.67 -18.07 16.95
N TYR A 213 -2.18 -17.60 15.80
CA TYR A 213 -1.37 -16.98 14.74
C TYR A 213 -1.29 -15.48 14.94
N VAL A 214 -0.08 -14.92 14.84
CA VAL A 214 0.18 -13.51 15.16
C VAL A 214 0.76 -12.72 13.99
N ARG A 215 1.41 -13.41 13.03
CA ARG A 215 2.08 -12.75 11.89
C ARG A 215 1.92 -13.55 10.61
N ALA A 216 1.73 -12.85 9.51
CA ALA A 216 1.86 -13.35 8.16
C ALA A 216 3.15 -12.79 7.56
N ARG A 217 4.18 -13.63 7.39
CA ARG A 217 5.43 -13.25 6.72
C ARG A 217 5.35 -13.58 5.24
N ILE A 218 5.64 -12.58 4.41
CA ILE A 218 5.61 -12.68 2.96
C ILE A 218 7.03 -12.53 2.41
N ARG A 219 7.43 -13.45 1.54
CA ARG A 219 8.72 -13.45 0.84
C ARG A 219 8.52 -13.75 -0.63
N PHE A 220 9.34 -13.16 -1.48
CA PHE A 220 9.31 -13.39 -2.93
C PHE A 220 10.68 -13.11 -3.52
N LYS A 221 10.91 -13.58 -4.76
CA LYS A 221 12.15 -13.29 -5.48
C LYS A 221 12.05 -11.95 -6.20
N GLY A 222 13.03 -11.07 -5.99
CA GLY A 222 13.19 -9.79 -6.70
C GLY A 222 14.37 -9.77 -7.68
N ARG A 223 14.76 -8.58 -8.15
CA ARG A 223 16.05 -8.33 -8.83
C ARG A 223 16.74 -7.19 -8.05
N PRO A 224 18.01 -7.29 -7.59
CA PRO A 224 18.96 -8.41 -7.60
C PRO A 224 18.82 -9.28 -6.33
N ASN A 225 18.35 -10.51 -6.47
CA ASN A 225 17.94 -11.35 -5.35
C ASN A 225 18.99 -12.41 -4.96
N PHE A 226 19.23 -12.58 -3.65
CA PHE A 226 20.12 -13.58 -3.06
C PHE A 226 19.39 -14.74 -2.39
N TRP A 227 18.05 -14.79 -2.44
CA TRP A 227 17.32 -15.97 -2.02
C TRP A 227 17.69 -17.19 -2.88
N THR A 228 18.38 -18.16 -2.26
CA THR A 228 18.40 -19.53 -2.77
C THR A 228 17.02 -20.18 -2.60
N ASP A 229 16.73 -21.23 -3.37
CA ASP A 229 15.45 -21.95 -3.27
C ASP A 229 15.21 -22.55 -1.88
N ALA A 230 16.28 -22.98 -1.21
CA ALA A 230 16.21 -23.43 0.18
C ALA A 230 15.99 -22.25 1.14
N ALA A 231 16.71 -21.13 0.98
CA ALA A 231 16.66 -20.02 1.92
C ALA A 231 15.29 -19.33 1.96
N ILE A 232 14.64 -19.14 0.81
CA ILE A 232 13.33 -18.46 0.76
C ILE A 232 12.25 -19.23 1.53
N GLN A 233 12.40 -20.56 1.62
CA GLN A 233 11.49 -21.47 2.32
C GLN A 233 11.80 -21.60 3.83
N ARG A 234 12.92 -21.05 4.32
CA ARG A 234 13.28 -21.11 5.75
C ARG A 234 12.52 -20.09 6.59
N PHE A 235 11.34 -20.45 7.07
CA PHE A 235 10.57 -19.63 8.01
C PHE A 235 10.95 -19.92 9.47
N PRO A 236 10.61 -19.03 10.42
CA PRO A 236 10.76 -19.31 11.84
C PRO A 236 10.06 -20.62 12.25
N LEU A 237 10.47 -21.19 13.39
CA LEU A 237 9.79 -22.35 13.98
C LEU A 237 8.29 -22.05 14.20
N ASN A 238 7.46 -23.10 14.20
CA ASN A 238 6.00 -22.99 14.37
C ASN A 238 5.33 -22.07 13.32
N THR A 239 5.78 -22.17 12.06
CA THR A 239 5.19 -21.44 10.93
C THR A 239 4.48 -22.39 9.98
N LYS A 240 3.22 -22.10 9.66
CA LYS A 240 2.51 -22.78 8.57
C LYS A 240 2.85 -22.12 7.24
N VAL A 241 3.62 -22.82 6.41
CA VAL A 241 4.16 -22.27 5.14
C VAL A 241 3.31 -22.69 3.95
N PHE A 242 3.07 -21.75 3.05
CA PHE A 242 2.38 -21.92 1.78
C PHE A 242 3.20 -21.31 0.64
N LYS A 243 3.16 -21.96 -0.51
CA LYS A 243 3.69 -21.40 -1.77
C LYS A 243 2.51 -20.98 -2.64
N ILE A 244 2.47 -19.71 -3.00
CA ILE A 244 1.48 -19.13 -3.91
C ILE A 244 2.16 -18.98 -5.28
N ALA A 245 1.67 -19.74 -6.25
CA ALA A 245 2.15 -19.66 -7.63
C ALA A 245 1.64 -18.36 -8.33
N PRO A 246 2.37 -17.86 -9.34
CA PRO A 246 1.90 -16.83 -10.25
C PRO A 246 0.56 -17.16 -10.93
#